data_AF-A0A8T4Z6D3-F1
#
_entry.id   AF-A0A8T4Z6D3-F1
#
_cell.length_a   1.000
_cell.length_b   1.000
_cell.length_c   1.000
_cell.angle_alpha   90.00
_cell.angle_beta   90.00
_cell.angle_gamma   90.00
#
_symmetry.space_group_name_H-M   'P 1'
#
loop_
_entity.id
_entity.type
_entity.pdbx_description
1 polymer ?
#
loop_
_entity_poly.entity_id
_entity_poly.type
_entity_poly.pdbx_seq_one_letter_code
_entity_poly.pdbx_strand_id
1 'polypeptide(L)'
;MSEMKYLPKRLSFDKLCGILVAYLNAGADKEYVGVKEASSKVDIEPKSLSRNNGFLKSWGFLEESREAPGRYKLSPDAAEFASAYRIDPKSEVTKRSLERLLSKEEIIKGLVERIRREAPDRS
;
A
#
# COMPACT_ATOMS: atom_id res chain seq x y z
N MET A 1 23.85 -9.14 1.41
CA MET A 1 23.19 -9.02 0.10
C MET A 1 21.97 -8.13 0.30
N SER A 2 22.07 -6.84 -0.01
CA SER A 2 20.91 -5.95 0.07
C SER A 2 19.93 -6.35 -1.03
N GLU A 3 18.82 -6.97 -0.65
CA GLU A 3 17.65 -7.08 -1.53
C GLU A 3 17.21 -5.67 -1.87
N MET A 4 17.67 -5.14 -3.01
CA MET A 4 17.12 -3.92 -3.56
C MET A 4 15.62 -4.14 -3.75
N LYS A 5 14.82 -3.49 -2.89
CA LYS A 5 13.35 -3.52 -2.90
C LYS A 5 12.85 -2.79 -4.15
N TYR A 6 12.99 -3.41 -5.32
CA TYR A 6 12.45 -2.90 -6.57
C TYR A 6 10.93 -3.05 -6.57
N LEU A 7 10.22 -2.03 -7.03
CA LEU A 7 8.83 -2.17 -7.46
C LEU A 7 8.77 -3.30 -8.50
N PRO A 8 7.92 -4.32 -8.30
CA PRO A 8 7.71 -5.33 -9.32
C PRO A 8 7.34 -4.64 -10.63
N LYS A 9 8.05 -4.92 -11.73
CA LYS A 9 7.86 -4.28 -13.06
C LYS A 9 6.42 -4.34 -13.62
N ARG A 10 5.52 -5.11 -13.00
CA ARG A 10 4.11 -5.32 -13.41
C ARG A 10 3.07 -4.79 -12.41
N LEU A 11 3.50 -4.13 -11.34
CA LEU A 11 2.61 -3.62 -10.32
C LEU A 11 2.56 -2.10 -10.40
N SER A 12 1.56 -1.58 -11.13
CA SER A 12 1.31 -0.14 -11.21
C SER A 12 0.97 0.41 -9.82
N PHE A 13 1.29 1.69 -9.59
CA PHE A 13 1.03 2.36 -8.32
C PHE A 13 -0.46 2.29 -7.92
N ASP A 14 -1.39 2.46 -8.87
CA ASP A 14 -2.83 2.25 -8.66
C ASP A 14 -3.17 0.88 -8.09
N LYS A 15 -2.47 -0.17 -8.53
CA LYS A 15 -2.72 -1.53 -8.05
C LYS A 15 -2.25 -1.73 -6.61
N LEU A 16 -1.16 -1.08 -6.21
CA LEU A 16 -0.74 -1.04 -4.81
C LEU A 16 -1.76 -0.32 -3.94
N CYS A 17 -2.22 0.85 -4.38
CA CYS A 17 -3.20 1.63 -3.66
C CYS A 17 -4.53 0.87 -3.53
N GLY A 18 -4.98 0.20 -4.59
CA GLY A 18 -6.14 -0.69 -4.56
C GLY A 18 -6.01 -1.82 -3.54
N ILE A 19 -4.82 -2.40 -3.39
CA ILE A 19 -4.56 -3.42 -2.34
C ILE A 19 -4.65 -2.82 -0.94
N LEU A 20 -4.09 -1.62 -0.71
CA LEU A 20 -4.19 -0.94 0.59
C LEU A 20 -5.65 -0.59 0.94
N VAL A 21 -6.42 -0.12 -0.04
CA VAL A 21 -7.86 0.14 0.11
C VAL A 21 -8.63 -1.16 0.39
N ALA A 22 -8.23 -2.29 -0.19
CA ALA A 22 -8.83 -3.59 0.11
C ALA A 22 -8.69 -3.98 1.58
N TYR A 23 -7.47 -3.84 2.12
CA TYR A 23 -7.19 -4.06 3.53
C TYR A 23 -7.98 -3.09 4.41
N LEU A 24 -8.01 -1.81 4.06
CA LEU A 24 -8.80 -0.81 4.79
C LEU A 24 -10.29 -1.18 4.84
N ASN A 25 -10.87 -1.54 3.70
CA ASN A 25 -12.28 -1.94 3.61
C ASN A 25 -12.59 -3.26 4.34
N ALA A 26 -11.57 -4.09 4.59
CA ALA A 26 -11.69 -5.28 5.43
C ALA A 26 -11.55 -4.99 6.93
N GLY A 27 -11.24 -3.75 7.34
CA GLY A 27 -11.05 -3.36 8.74
C GLY A 27 -9.61 -3.48 9.23
N ALA A 28 -8.63 -3.55 8.32
CA ALA A 28 -7.22 -3.66 8.67
C ALA A 28 -6.66 -2.43 9.39
N ASP A 29 -7.41 -1.35 9.54
CA ASP A 29 -7.04 -0.20 10.38
C ASP A 29 -7.21 -0.53 11.88
N LYS A 30 -8.13 -1.44 12.22
CA LYS A 30 -8.48 -1.78 13.62
C LYS A 30 -7.90 -3.11 14.06
N GLU A 31 -7.99 -4.12 13.20
CA GLU A 31 -7.63 -5.50 13.53
C GLU A 31 -6.77 -6.15 12.44
N TYR A 32 -6.18 -7.30 12.74
CA TYR A 32 -5.46 -8.08 11.73
C TYR A 32 -6.46 -8.86 10.88
N VAL A 33 -6.38 -8.68 9.56
CA VAL A 33 -7.30 -9.30 8.59
C VAL A 33 -6.55 -10.25 7.65
N GLY A 34 -7.18 -11.35 7.27
CA GLY A 34 -6.61 -12.30 6.34
C GLY A 34 -6.65 -11.82 4.89
N VAL A 35 -5.77 -12.40 4.06
CA VAL A 35 -5.72 -12.11 2.61
C VAL A 35 -7.05 -12.37 1.91
N LYS A 36 -7.75 -13.45 2.29
CA LYS A 36 -9.06 -13.79 1.69
C LYS A 36 -10.14 -12.78 2.07
N GLU A 37 -10.10 -12.28 3.30
CA GLU A 37 -11.02 -11.25 3.78
C GLU A 37 -10.79 -9.95 3.01
N ALA A 38 -9.53 -9.51 2.87
CA ALA A 38 -9.16 -8.34 2.07
C ALA A 38 -9.51 -8.50 0.58
N SER A 39 -9.19 -9.64 -0.04
CA SER A 39 -9.50 -9.88 -1.46
C SER A 39 -11.00 -9.91 -1.73
N SER A 40 -11.85 -10.25 -0.76
CA SER A 40 -13.29 -10.23 -0.96
C SER A 40 -13.87 -8.81 -1.13
N LYS A 41 -13.09 -7.77 -0.81
CA LYS A 41 -13.50 -6.36 -0.84
C LYS A 41 -13.12 -5.63 -2.13
N VAL A 42 -12.36 -6.27 -3.01
CA VAL A 42 -11.87 -5.70 -4.28
C VAL A 42 -11.80 -6.78 -5.35
N ASP A 43 -11.85 -6.41 -6.63
CA ASP A 43 -11.64 -7.35 -7.74
C ASP A 43 -10.14 -7.65 -7.95
N ILE A 44 -9.50 -8.23 -6.93
CA ILE A 44 -8.09 -8.64 -6.96
C ILE A 44 -7.99 -10.06 -6.43
N GLU A 45 -7.40 -10.95 -7.24
CA GLU A 45 -7.17 -12.33 -6.82
C GLU A 45 -6.36 -12.40 -5.50
N PRO A 46 -6.73 -13.30 -4.56
CA PRO A 46 -6.01 -13.48 -3.29
C PRO A 46 -4.51 -13.75 -3.48
N LYS A 47 -4.17 -14.47 -4.57
CA LYS A 47 -2.78 -14.77 -4.96
C LYS A 47 -1.99 -13.50 -5.32
N SER A 48 -2.64 -12.53 -5.94
CA SER A 48 -2.05 -11.21 -6.23
C SER A 48 -1.83 -10.41 -4.95
N LEU A 49 -2.79 -10.40 -4.02
CA LEU A 49 -2.61 -9.76 -2.71
C LEU A 49 -1.44 -10.36 -1.92
N SER A 50 -1.44 -11.68 -1.73
CA SER A 50 -0.41 -12.40 -0.97
C SER A 50 1.00 -12.15 -1.50
N ARG A 51 1.19 -12.16 -2.82
CA ARG A 51 2.49 -11.89 -3.46
C ARG A 51 3.03 -10.49 -3.19
N ASN A 52 2.15 -9.52 -2.93
CA ASN A 52 2.54 -8.14 -2.67
C ASN A 52 2.68 -7.83 -1.19
N ASN A 53 2.10 -8.64 -0.30
CA ASN A 53 2.20 -8.43 1.15
C ASN A 53 3.65 -8.38 1.65
N GLY A 54 4.55 -9.21 1.12
CA GLY A 54 5.97 -9.16 1.50
C GLY A 54 6.60 -7.80 1.22
N PHE A 55 6.24 -7.19 0.10
CA PHE A 55 6.69 -5.86 -0.27
C PHE A 55 6.02 -4.76 0.58
N LEU A 56 4.70 -4.81 0.74
CA LEU A 56 3.95 -3.86 1.56
C LEU A 56 4.42 -3.89 3.02
N LYS A 57 4.76 -5.07 3.55
CA LYS A 57 5.40 -5.22 4.87
C LYS A 57 6.79 -4.61 4.90
N SER A 58 7.59 -4.92 3.89
CA SER A 58 8.96 -4.42 3.80
C SER A 58 9.02 -2.89 3.73
N TRP A 59 7.95 -2.24 3.26
CA TRP A 59 7.79 -0.78 3.22
C TRP A 59 7.01 -0.21 4.41
N GLY A 60 6.67 -1.03 5.42
CA GLY A 60 5.98 -0.58 6.61
C GLY A 60 4.50 -0.21 6.40
N PHE A 61 3.89 -0.57 5.26
CA PHE A 61 2.46 -0.36 5.04
C PHE A 61 1.60 -1.39 5.76
N LEU A 62 2.10 -2.63 5.83
CA LEU A 62 1.44 -3.73 6.52
C LEU A 62 2.29 -4.25 7.66
N GLU A 63 1.65 -4.57 8.77
CA GLU A 63 2.20 -5.36 9.84
C GLU A 63 1.56 -6.75 9.82
N GLU A 64 2.35 -7.80 9.90
CA GLU A 64 1.83 -9.17 10.04
C GLU A 64 1.72 -9.55 11.50
N SER A 65 0.61 -10.18 11.88
CA SER A 65 0.44 -10.69 13.23
C SER A 65 1.49 -11.75 13.55
N ARG A 66 2.12 -11.63 14.72
CA ARG A 66 3.05 -12.65 15.24
C ARG A 66 2.31 -13.91 15.73
N GLU A 67 1.07 -13.75 16.17
CA GLU A 67 0.24 -14.81 16.73
C GLU A 67 -0.60 -15.53 15.67
N ALA A 68 -0.97 -14.82 14.60
CA ALA A 68 -1.74 -15.37 13.48
C ALA A 68 -1.06 -15.04 12.12
N PRO A 69 -0.02 -15.80 11.73
CA PRO A 69 0.65 -15.61 10.45
C PRO A 69 -0.32 -15.61 9.27
N GLY A 70 -0.12 -14.72 8.30
CA GLY A 70 -1.04 -14.55 7.18
C GLY A 70 -2.22 -13.60 7.45
N ARG A 71 -2.30 -13.00 8.65
CA ARG A 71 -3.19 -11.86 8.94
C ARG A 71 -2.39 -10.57 9.03
N TYR A 72 -2.90 -9.51 8.42
CA TYR A 72 -2.19 -8.25 8.24
C TYR A 72 -3.03 -7.08 8.77
N LYS A 73 -2.36 -6.10 9.35
CA LYS A 73 -2.92 -4.82 9.79
C LYS A 73 -2.23 -3.69 9.04
N LEU A 74 -2.98 -2.66 8.66
CA LEU A 74 -2.40 -1.44 8.10
C LEU A 74 -1.66 -0.67 9.19
N SER A 75 -0.51 -0.11 8.85
CA SER A 75 0.09 0.92 9.70
C SER A 75 -0.80 2.17 9.73
N PRO A 76 -0.74 3.00 10.78
CA PRO A 76 -1.57 4.19 10.90
C PRO A 76 -1.46 5.13 9.69
N ASP A 77 -0.24 5.35 9.19
CA ASP A 77 0.01 6.18 8.01
C ASP A 77 -0.56 5.56 6.73
N ALA A 78 -0.49 4.22 6.59
CA ALA A 78 -1.03 3.52 5.42
C ALA A 78 -2.57 3.50 5.44
N ALA A 79 -3.18 3.43 6.61
CA ALA A 79 -4.62 3.57 6.79
C ALA A 79 -5.11 4.99 6.46
N GLU A 80 -4.38 6.03 6.90
CA GLU A 80 -4.66 7.41 6.53
C GLU A 80 -4.56 7.61 5.01
N PHE A 81 -3.46 7.16 4.41
CA PHE A 81 -3.26 7.22 2.97
C PHE A 81 -4.37 6.48 2.20
N ALA A 82 -4.68 5.24 2.57
CA ALA A 82 -5.72 4.46 1.90
C ALA A 82 -7.11 5.11 2.03
N SER A 83 -7.39 5.75 3.17
CA SER A 83 -8.65 6.48 3.39
C SER A 83 -8.75 7.70 2.47
N ALA A 84 -7.68 8.48 2.35
CA ALA A 84 -7.61 9.63 1.45
C ALA A 84 -7.71 9.20 -0.03
N TYR A 85 -6.94 8.18 -0.42
CA TYR A 85 -6.92 7.65 -1.78
C TYR A 85 -8.28 7.10 -2.22
N ARG A 86 -9.02 6.46 -1.32
CA ARG A 86 -10.39 5.96 -1.59
C ARG A 86 -11.37 7.09 -1.91
N ILE A 87 -11.19 8.27 -1.33
CA ILE A 87 -12.07 9.43 -1.52
C ILE A 87 -11.69 10.18 -2.78
N ASP A 88 -10.41 10.55 -2.90
CA ASP A 88 -9.88 11.22 -4.08
C ASP A 88 -8.40 10.85 -4.30
N PRO A 89 -8.11 9.96 -5.25
CA PRO A 89 -6.75 9.51 -5.53
C PRO A 89 -5.85 10.64 -6.08
N LYS A 90 -6.43 11.76 -6.55
CA LYS A 90 -5.68 12.89 -7.12
C LYS A 90 -5.55 14.07 -6.16
N SER A 91 -6.17 13.99 -4.98
CA SER A 91 -6.13 15.06 -3.96
C SER A 91 -4.71 15.31 -3.45
N GLU A 92 -4.42 16.58 -3.16
CA GLU A 92 -3.19 17.00 -2.48
C GLU A 92 -3.04 16.35 -1.11
N VAL A 93 -4.15 16.02 -0.43
CA VAL A 93 -4.12 15.28 0.84
C VAL A 93 -3.56 13.88 0.63
N THR A 94 -4.06 13.17 -0.38
CA THR A 94 -3.59 11.82 -0.76
C THR A 94 -2.10 11.84 -1.10
N LYS A 95 -1.65 12.84 -1.87
CA LYS A 95 -0.22 13.01 -2.20
C LYS A 95 0.63 13.28 -0.95
N ARG A 96 0.19 14.15 -0.04
CA ARG A 96 0.95 14.45 1.19
C ARG A 96 1.01 13.28 2.17
N SER A 97 -0.09 12.53 2.36
CA SER A 97 -0.07 11.33 3.20
C SER A 97 0.82 10.25 2.60
N LEU A 98 0.83 10.11 1.27
CA LEU A 98 1.79 9.28 0.57
C LEU A 98 3.23 9.77 0.83
N GLU A 99 3.55 11.02 0.55
CA GLU A 99 4.90 11.56 0.78
C GLU A 99 5.37 11.35 2.22
N ARG A 100 4.53 11.52 3.23
CA ARG A 100 4.87 11.24 4.64
C ARG A 100 5.18 9.77 4.88
N LEU A 101 4.33 8.89 4.38
CA LEU A 101 4.47 7.45 4.52
C LEU A 101 5.72 6.94 3.80
N LEU A 102 6.01 7.51 2.62
CA LEU A 102 7.19 7.20 1.82
C LEU A 102 8.48 7.81 2.39
N SER A 103 8.42 8.99 3.03
CA SER A 103 9.60 9.68 3.59
C SER A 103 10.20 8.98 4.81
N LYS A 104 9.46 8.07 5.45
CA LYS A 104 9.94 7.30 6.60
C LYS A 104 10.89 6.15 6.22
N GLU A 105 10.90 5.74 4.95
CA GLU A 105 11.73 4.66 4.44
C GLU A 105 12.72 5.21 3.40
N GLU A 106 14.04 5.13 3.67
CA GLU A 106 15.12 5.65 2.79
C GLU A 106 15.06 5.16 1.34
N ILE A 107 14.37 4.05 1.10
CA ILE A 107 14.28 3.31 -0.15
C ILE A 107 13.31 3.97 -1.16
N ILE A 108 12.47 4.90 -0.71
CA ILE A 108 11.30 5.35 -1.47
C ILE A 108 11.55 6.68 -2.23
N LYS A 109 12.79 7.19 -2.29
CA LYS A 109 13.12 8.29 -3.20
C LYS A 109 12.83 7.95 -4.67
N GLY A 110 13.11 6.71 -5.08
CA GLY A 110 12.88 6.26 -6.47
C GLY A 110 11.41 6.06 -6.84
N LEU A 111 10.54 5.67 -5.89
CA LEU A 111 9.10 5.60 -6.13
C LEU A 111 8.49 6.99 -6.15
N VAL A 112 8.86 7.87 -5.22
CA VAL A 112 8.38 9.27 -5.19
C VAL A 112 8.70 9.95 -6.52
N GLU A 113 9.93 9.80 -7.02
CA GLU A 113 10.35 10.31 -8.33
C GLU A 113 9.49 9.74 -9.48
N ARG A 114 9.13 8.46 -9.41
CA ARG A 114 8.32 7.79 -10.43
C ARG A 114 6.86 8.21 -10.40
N ILE A 115 6.28 8.37 -9.21
CA ILE A 115 4.91 8.90 -9.02
C ILE A 115 4.85 10.37 -9.44
N ARG A 116 5.87 11.17 -9.14
CA ARG A 116 5.99 12.55 -9.64
C ARG A 116 6.05 12.60 -11.17
N ARG A 117 6.69 11.62 -11.82
CA ARG A 117 6.72 11.48 -13.29
C ARG A 117 5.44 10.90 -13.90
N GLU A 118 4.69 10.08 -13.17
CA GLU A 118 3.41 9.51 -13.62
C GLU A 118 2.20 10.42 -13.31
N ALA A 119 2.36 11.44 -12.46
CA ALA A 119 1.38 12.50 -12.31
C ALA A 119 1.29 13.31 -13.60
N PRO A 120 0.12 13.43 -14.25
CA PRO A 120 -0.01 14.20 -15.47
C PRO A 120 0.30 15.66 -15.17
N ASP A 121 1.36 16.12 -15.82
CA ASP A 121 1.77 17.51 -15.95
C ASP A 121 0.54 18.40 -16.18
N ARG A 122 0.32 19.35 -15.26
CA ARG A 122 -0.57 20.48 -15.50
C ARG A 122 0.28 21.75 -15.46
N SER A 123 0.72 22.11 -16.66
CA SER A 123 0.95 23.48 -17.16
C SER A 123 2.25 24.16 -16.75
#